data_AF-A0A9E0D4R1-F1
#
_entry.id   AF-A0A9E0D4R1-F1
#
_cell.length_a   1.000
_cell.length_b   1.000
_cell.length_c   1.000
_cell.angle_alpha   90.00
_cell.angle_beta   90.00
_cell.angle_gamma   90.00
#
_symmetry.space_group_name_H-M   'P 1'
#
loop_
_entity.id
_entity.type
_entity.pdbx_description
1 polymer ?
#
loop_
_entity_poly.entity_id
_entity_poly.type
_entity_poly.pdbx_seq_one_letter_code
_entity_poly.pdbx_strand_id
1 'polypeptide(L)'
;MTATTGSRDIVRRAGARPASTAAASERRELWRAEHLSVPGTGHIHFTALPSDDDLAAQLARRVAADPSDARLHVARVNHHVVDGTPDGTFAALVDVFFAFGASGRGLRSRLLEGARRQIGATRAALLQAALDSGLRPKSSLPWVAGSMLSNGVTGSTDIVRPVAVGGRR
;
A
#
# COMPACT_ATOMS: atom_id res chain seq x y z
N MET A 1 -20.83 -71.32 -23.99
CA MET A 1 -21.91 -70.77 -24.84
C MET A 1 -22.69 -69.79 -23.96
N THR A 2 -22.29 -68.51 -23.98
CA THR A 2 -22.97 -67.37 -24.67
C THR A 2 -24.18 -66.85 -23.87
N ALA A 3 -24.36 -65.55 -23.57
CA ALA A 3 -23.61 -64.34 -23.88
C ALA A 3 -24.04 -63.20 -22.94
N THR A 4 -23.12 -62.26 -22.76
CA THR A 4 -23.19 -60.93 -22.16
C THR A 4 -24.25 -60.01 -22.78
N THR A 5 -24.98 -59.24 -21.97
CA THR A 5 -25.54 -57.88 -22.23
C THR A 5 -26.02 -57.37 -20.86
N GLY A 6 -25.50 -56.34 -20.20
CA GLY A 6 -24.95 -55.08 -20.67
C GLY A 6 -25.99 -53.98 -20.48
N SER A 7 -26.26 -53.53 -19.25
CA SER A 7 -27.06 -52.31 -19.00
C SER A 7 -26.21 -51.25 -18.32
N ARG A 8 -25.88 -50.24 -19.13
CA ARG A 8 -25.14 -49.04 -18.79
C ARG A 8 -26.11 -48.02 -18.21
N ASP A 9 -26.12 -47.84 -16.89
CA ASP A 9 -26.71 -46.64 -16.28
C ASP A 9 -25.61 -45.70 -15.79
N ILE A 10 -24.90 -45.15 -16.78
CA ILE A 10 -24.14 -43.91 -16.68
C ILE A 10 -24.98 -42.85 -17.39
N VAL A 11 -25.87 -42.19 -16.67
CA VAL A 11 -26.51 -40.96 -17.15
C VAL A 11 -26.01 -39.78 -16.32
N ARG A 12 -25.04 -39.11 -16.93
CA ARG A 12 -24.72 -37.68 -16.87
C ARG A 12 -25.65 -36.84 -15.99
N ARG A 13 -25.13 -36.36 -14.86
CA ARG A 13 -25.40 -34.99 -14.38
C ARG A 13 -24.18 -34.11 -14.68
N ALA A 14 -23.92 -33.91 -15.97
CA ALA A 14 -23.12 -32.79 -16.44
C ALA A 14 -24.05 -31.56 -16.44
N GLY A 15 -23.88 -30.67 -15.46
CA GLY A 15 -24.76 -29.50 -15.31
C GLY A 15 -24.39 -28.51 -14.22
N ALA A 16 -23.45 -28.85 -13.32
CA ALA A 16 -22.77 -27.83 -12.54
C ALA A 16 -21.61 -27.31 -13.38
N ARG A 17 -21.82 -26.18 -14.09
CA ARG A 17 -20.68 -25.37 -14.56
C ARG A 17 -19.78 -25.17 -13.34
N PRO A 18 -18.48 -25.52 -13.38
CA PRO A 18 -17.60 -25.12 -12.31
C PRO A 18 -17.74 -23.60 -12.22
N ALA A 19 -18.15 -23.08 -11.06
CA ALA A 19 -18.06 -21.66 -10.78
C ALA A 19 -16.64 -21.27 -11.20
N SER A 20 -16.52 -20.39 -12.20
CA SER A 20 -15.25 -20.20 -12.89
C SER A 20 -14.17 -19.88 -11.86
N THR A 21 -12.97 -20.42 -12.06
CA THR A 21 -11.81 -20.12 -11.23
C THR A 21 -11.62 -18.60 -11.06
N ALA A 22 -12.00 -17.81 -12.08
CA ALA A 22 -12.11 -16.35 -12.06
C ALA A 22 -13.11 -15.82 -11.02
N ALA A 23 -14.35 -16.30 -10.99
CA ALA A 23 -15.36 -15.86 -10.01
C ALA A 23 -15.01 -16.26 -8.56
N ALA A 24 -14.15 -17.26 -8.38
CA ALA A 24 -13.61 -17.67 -7.08
C ALA A 24 -12.31 -16.94 -6.70
N SER A 25 -11.50 -16.49 -7.66
CA SER A 25 -10.37 -15.60 -7.41
C SER A 25 -10.85 -14.19 -7.10
N GLU A 26 -11.81 -13.66 -7.86
CA GLU A 26 -12.45 -12.36 -7.63
C GLU A 26 -13.09 -12.29 -6.24
N ARG A 27 -13.81 -13.33 -5.80
CA ARG A 27 -14.38 -13.37 -4.43
C ARG A 27 -13.32 -13.37 -3.34
N ARG A 28 -12.19 -14.06 -3.56
CA ARG A 28 -11.06 -14.07 -2.62
C ARG A 28 -10.31 -12.74 -2.61
N GLU A 29 -10.27 -12.06 -3.75
CA GLU A 29 -9.67 -10.74 -3.89
C GLU A 29 -10.55 -9.65 -3.28
N LEU A 30 -11.86 -9.71 -3.48
CA LEU A 30 -12.85 -8.89 -2.78
C LEU A 30 -12.79 -9.12 -1.27
N TRP A 31 -12.77 -10.38 -0.81
CA TRP A 31 -12.63 -10.69 0.61
C TRP A 31 -11.31 -10.14 1.19
N ARG A 32 -10.19 -10.30 0.46
CA ARG A 32 -8.90 -9.72 0.85
C ARG A 32 -8.93 -8.20 0.86
N ALA A 33 -9.53 -7.55 -0.12
CA ALA A 33 -9.67 -6.10 -0.17
C ALA A 33 -10.54 -5.58 0.99
N GLU A 34 -11.61 -6.29 1.34
CA GLU A 34 -12.49 -5.91 2.45
C GLU A 34 -11.87 -6.15 3.84
N HIS A 35 -11.14 -7.24 4.01
CA HIS A 35 -10.67 -7.69 5.33
C HIS A 35 -9.20 -7.36 5.63
N LEU A 36 -8.36 -7.17 4.60
CA LEU A 36 -6.95 -6.83 4.76
C LEU A 36 -6.69 -5.33 4.52
N SER A 37 -7.61 -4.58 3.93
CA SER A 37 -7.45 -3.12 3.83
C SER A 37 -7.46 -2.44 5.20
N VAL A 38 -6.96 -1.21 5.26
CA VAL A 38 -7.03 -0.42 6.48
C VAL A 38 -8.52 -0.27 6.89
N PRO A 39 -8.88 -0.61 8.14
CA PRO A 39 -10.27 -0.56 8.61
C PRO A 39 -10.93 0.79 8.34
N GLY A 40 -12.15 0.74 7.77
CA GLY A 40 -12.92 1.94 7.44
C GLY A 40 -12.44 2.71 6.21
N THR A 41 -11.58 2.11 5.37
CA THR A 41 -11.12 2.72 4.11
C THR A 41 -11.30 1.83 2.87
N GLY A 42 -11.65 0.55 3.04
CA GLY A 42 -11.82 -0.40 1.92
C GLY A 42 -12.93 -0.03 0.92
N HIS A 43 -13.88 0.83 1.30
CA HIS A 43 -14.95 1.33 0.43
C HIS A 43 -14.55 2.53 -0.42
N ILE A 44 -13.30 3.01 -0.32
CA ILE A 44 -12.83 4.15 -1.12
C ILE A 44 -12.55 3.64 -2.54
N HIS A 45 -13.52 3.86 -3.41
CA HIS A 45 -13.43 3.49 -4.81
C HIS A 45 -12.60 4.50 -5.60
N PHE A 46 -11.78 3.96 -6.50
CA PHE A 46 -11.14 4.72 -7.57
C PHE A 46 -11.42 4.00 -8.89
N THR A 47 -11.54 4.76 -9.97
CA THR A 47 -11.69 4.18 -11.30
C THR A 47 -10.31 3.78 -11.80
N ALA A 48 -10.02 2.47 -11.86
CA ALA A 48 -8.85 1.99 -12.59
C ALA A 48 -9.01 2.33 -14.08
N LEU A 49 -7.95 2.83 -14.71
CA LEU A 49 -7.97 3.13 -16.14
C LEU A 49 -7.50 1.89 -16.90
N PRO A 50 -8.06 1.59 -18.09
CA PRO A 50 -7.49 0.56 -18.94
C PRO A 50 -6.05 0.97 -19.32
N SER A 51 -5.08 0.21 -18.84
CA SER A 51 -3.65 0.42 -19.04
C SER A 51 -2.93 -0.92 -18.89
N ASP A 52 -1.87 -1.13 -19.67
CA ASP A 52 -1.02 -2.32 -19.59
C ASP A 52 -0.12 -2.32 -18.34
N ASP A 53 -0.07 -1.20 -17.61
CA ASP A 53 0.71 -1.08 -16.40
C ASP A 53 0.03 -1.76 -15.23
N ASP A 54 0.83 -2.33 -14.34
CA ASP A 54 0.34 -2.82 -13.05
C ASP A 54 -0.30 -1.68 -12.23
N LEU A 55 -1.28 -2.03 -11.41
CA LEU A 55 -2.09 -1.11 -10.64
C LEU A 55 -1.25 -0.22 -9.71
N ALA A 56 -0.16 -0.74 -9.13
CA ALA A 56 0.76 0.04 -8.31
C ALA A 56 1.36 1.22 -9.08
N ALA A 57 1.79 0.99 -10.32
CA ALA A 57 2.38 2.01 -11.19
C ALA A 57 1.34 3.05 -11.64
N GLN A 58 0.11 2.61 -11.95
CA GLN A 58 -0.99 3.51 -12.27
C GLN A 58 -1.32 4.44 -11.10
N LEU A 59 -1.43 3.90 -9.88
CA LEU A 59 -1.73 4.69 -8.69
C LEU A 59 -0.58 5.66 -8.36
N ALA A 60 0.68 5.22 -8.48
CA ALA A 60 1.84 6.08 -8.26
C ALA A 60 1.84 7.29 -9.20
N ARG A 61 1.63 7.09 -10.51
CA ARG A 61 1.56 8.19 -11.47
C ARG A 61 0.42 9.15 -11.19
N ARG A 62 -0.75 8.64 -10.80
CA ARG A 62 -1.91 9.49 -10.49
C ARG A 62 -1.70 10.30 -9.22
N VAL A 63 -1.08 9.72 -8.19
CA VAL A 63 -0.66 10.47 -6.99
C VAL A 63 0.36 11.56 -7.35
N ALA A 64 1.30 11.28 -8.25
CA ALA A 64 2.25 12.29 -8.70
C ALA A 64 1.56 13.42 -9.51
N ALA A 65 0.55 13.09 -10.30
CA ALA A 65 -0.20 14.05 -11.10
C ALA A 65 -1.17 14.91 -10.27
N ASP A 66 -1.84 14.32 -9.28
CA ASP A 66 -2.69 15.02 -8.31
C ASP A 66 -2.37 14.58 -6.88
N PRO A 67 -1.37 15.22 -6.23
CA PRO A 67 -0.99 14.91 -4.86
C PRO A 67 -2.07 15.25 -3.83
N SER A 68 -3.10 16.02 -4.21
CA SER A 68 -4.14 16.51 -3.30
C SER A 68 -5.35 15.57 -3.19
N ASP A 69 -5.45 14.55 -4.05
CA ASP A 69 -6.55 13.59 -4.00
C ASP A 69 -6.29 12.51 -2.93
N ALA A 70 -6.93 12.67 -1.77
CA ALA A 70 -6.89 11.70 -0.68
C ALA A 70 -7.34 10.29 -1.07
N ARG A 71 -8.23 10.14 -2.06
CA ARG A 71 -8.71 8.82 -2.50
C ARG A 71 -7.60 8.03 -3.17
N LEU A 72 -6.76 8.68 -3.96
CA LEU A 72 -5.62 8.03 -4.62
C LEU A 72 -4.57 7.56 -3.60
N HIS A 73 -4.27 8.39 -2.60
CA HIS A 73 -3.37 8.01 -1.51
C HIS A 73 -3.88 6.82 -0.72
N VAL A 74 -5.16 6.82 -0.36
CA VAL A 74 -5.79 5.69 0.36
C VAL A 74 -5.79 4.43 -0.49
N ALA A 75 -6.20 4.51 -1.75
CA ALA A 75 -6.22 3.39 -2.67
C ALA A 75 -4.83 2.76 -2.79
N ARG A 76 -3.79 3.59 -2.88
CA ARG A 76 -2.41 3.14 -2.99
C ARG A 76 -1.88 2.49 -1.72
N VAL A 77 -2.20 3.03 -0.54
CA VAL A 77 -1.86 2.37 0.73
C VAL A 77 -2.57 1.01 0.82
N ASN A 78 -3.87 0.96 0.56
CA ASN A 78 -4.64 -0.29 0.63
C ASN A 78 -4.15 -1.34 -0.36
N HIS A 79 -3.76 -0.93 -1.58
CA HIS A 79 -3.17 -1.83 -2.56
C HIS A 79 -1.93 -2.52 -2.00
N HIS A 80 -0.95 -1.78 -1.48
CA HIS A 80 0.27 -2.36 -0.92
C HIS A 80 0.06 -3.12 0.40
N VAL A 81 -0.96 -2.75 1.18
CA VAL A 81 -1.35 -3.52 2.37
C VAL A 81 -1.90 -4.89 1.98
N VAL A 82 -2.83 -4.92 1.01
CA VAL A 82 -3.45 -6.16 0.51
C VAL A 82 -2.43 -7.05 -0.21
N ASP A 83 -1.51 -6.45 -0.97
CA ASP A 83 -0.41 -7.14 -1.65
C ASP A 83 0.69 -7.61 -0.68
N GLY A 84 0.67 -7.12 0.56
CA GLY A 84 1.61 -7.54 1.61
C GLY A 84 3.03 -7.00 1.42
N THR A 85 3.22 -5.94 0.62
CA THR A 85 4.54 -5.34 0.34
C THR A 85 4.91 -4.28 1.39
N PRO A 86 5.79 -4.53 2.37
CA PRO A 86 6.04 -3.59 3.47
C PRO A 86 6.69 -2.28 3.02
N ASP A 87 7.58 -2.35 2.03
CA ASP A 87 8.27 -1.18 1.48
C ASP A 87 7.31 -0.29 0.68
N GLY A 88 6.45 -0.89 -0.16
CA GLY A 88 5.40 -0.17 -0.88
C GLY A 88 4.40 0.49 0.05
N THR A 89 3.99 -0.21 1.11
CA THR A 89 3.09 0.35 2.14
C THR A 89 3.72 1.53 2.85
N PHE A 90 5.00 1.42 3.25
CA PHE A 90 5.71 2.52 3.88
C PHE A 90 5.86 3.72 2.94
N ALA A 91 6.23 3.49 1.68
CA ALA A 91 6.33 4.54 0.67
C ALA A 91 5.02 5.29 0.45
N ALA A 92 3.90 4.56 0.31
CA ALA A 92 2.58 5.16 0.16
C ALA A 92 2.14 5.95 1.40
N LEU A 93 2.46 5.46 2.61
CA LEU A 93 2.19 6.21 3.84
C LEU A 93 3.02 7.50 3.92
N VAL A 94 4.28 7.48 3.52
CA VAL A 94 5.12 8.69 3.48
C VAL A 94 4.48 9.74 2.58
N ASP A 95 3.94 9.35 1.42
CA ASP A 95 3.25 10.27 0.52
C ASP A 95 2.00 10.91 1.16
N VAL A 96 1.18 10.13 1.89
CA VAL A 96 0.04 10.66 2.67
C VAL A 96 0.50 11.72 3.67
N PHE A 97 1.64 11.47 4.33
CA PHE A 97 2.18 12.38 5.35
C PHE A 97 2.73 13.67 4.77
N PHE A 98 3.16 13.68 3.50
CA PHE A 98 3.53 14.90 2.78
C PHE A 98 2.31 15.67 2.25
N ALA A 99 1.27 14.97 1.79
CA ALA A 99 0.17 15.57 1.03
C ALA A 99 -0.77 16.47 1.87
N PHE A 100 -1.12 16.07 3.10
CA PHE A 100 -2.32 16.61 3.76
C PHE A 100 -2.12 17.54 4.97
N GLY A 101 -0.88 18.00 5.24
CA GLY A 101 -0.59 18.95 6.33
C GLY A 101 -1.33 18.62 7.65
N ALA A 102 -1.75 19.66 8.38
CA ALA A 102 -2.44 19.47 9.68
C ALA A 102 -3.87 18.91 9.54
N SER A 103 -4.61 19.24 8.48
CA SER A 103 -5.99 18.78 8.27
C SER A 103 -6.09 17.27 8.03
N GLY A 104 -5.02 16.64 7.54
CA GLY A 104 -4.94 15.20 7.28
C GLY A 104 -4.69 14.32 8.50
N ARG A 105 -4.64 14.84 9.73
CA ARG A 105 -4.26 14.07 10.95
C ARG A 105 -5.08 12.78 11.11
N GLY A 106 -6.40 12.87 10.99
CA GLY A 106 -7.30 11.72 11.18
C GLY A 106 -7.05 10.61 10.17
N LEU A 107 -6.83 10.99 8.90
CA LEU A 107 -6.50 10.05 7.83
C LEU A 107 -5.15 9.38 8.06
N ARG A 108 -4.12 10.17 8.41
CA ARG A 108 -2.76 9.69 8.70
C ARG A 108 -2.76 8.71 9.86
N SER A 109 -3.45 9.03 10.95
CA SER A 109 -3.59 8.16 12.11
C SER A 109 -4.24 6.82 11.75
N ARG A 110 -5.37 6.86 11.01
CA ARG A 110 -6.07 5.65 10.59
C ARG A 110 -5.21 4.74 9.71
N LEU A 111 -4.59 5.31 8.68
CA LEU A 111 -3.74 4.55 7.75
C LEU A 111 -2.50 3.99 8.45
N LEU A 112 -1.86 4.79 9.32
CA LEU A 112 -0.70 4.34 10.08
C LEU A 112 -1.05 3.18 11.00
N GLU A 113 -2.15 3.26 11.76
CA GLU A 113 -2.52 2.20 12.69
C GLU A 113 -2.88 0.89 11.96
N GLY A 114 -3.62 0.97 10.84
CA GLY A 114 -3.96 -0.21 10.05
C GLY A 114 -2.75 -0.87 9.39
N ALA A 115 -1.73 -0.10 9.00
CA ALA A 115 -0.52 -0.62 8.36
C ALA A 115 0.63 -0.93 9.34
N ARG A 116 0.49 -0.55 10.61
CA ARG A 116 1.56 -0.56 11.62
C ARG A 116 2.28 -1.90 11.74
N ARG A 117 1.52 -2.99 11.74
CA ARG A 117 2.08 -4.35 11.86
C ARG A 117 2.93 -4.73 10.65
N GLN A 118 2.52 -4.31 9.46
CA GLN A 118 3.20 -4.66 8.21
C GLN A 118 4.49 -3.87 8.02
N ILE A 119 4.51 -2.57 8.32
CA ILE A 119 5.71 -1.74 8.15
C ILE A 119 6.72 -1.89 9.30
N GLY A 120 6.32 -2.50 10.41
CA GLY A 120 7.17 -2.69 11.59
C GLY A 120 7.29 -1.46 12.49
N ALA A 121 7.75 -1.71 13.73
CA ALA A 121 7.74 -0.72 14.81
C ALA A 121 8.60 0.51 14.54
N THR A 122 9.79 0.35 13.95
CA THR A 122 10.71 1.46 13.67
C THR A 122 10.14 2.46 12.67
N ARG A 123 9.60 1.97 11.54
CA ARG A 123 8.97 2.81 10.52
C ARG A 123 7.69 3.46 11.04
N ALA A 124 6.91 2.72 11.83
CA ALA A 124 5.72 3.26 12.46
C ALA A 124 6.04 4.38 13.46
N ALA A 125 7.08 4.22 14.30
CA ALA A 125 7.51 5.24 15.25
C ALA A 125 7.96 6.53 14.56
N LEU A 126 8.65 6.41 13.42
CA LEU A 126 9.05 7.55 12.61
C LEU A 126 7.84 8.37 12.15
N LEU A 127 6.81 7.71 11.60
CA LEU A 127 5.60 8.39 11.13
C LEU A 127 4.75 8.89 12.30
N GLN A 128 4.73 8.17 13.42
CA GLN A 128 4.02 8.58 14.64
C GLN A 128 4.47 9.98 15.09
N ALA A 129 5.78 10.27 15.05
CA ALA A 129 6.32 11.57 15.42
C ALA A 129 5.85 12.73 14.52
N ALA A 130 5.40 12.42 13.31
CA ALA A 130 4.90 13.39 12.33
C ALA A 130 3.36 13.44 12.26
N LEU A 131 2.62 12.72 13.11
CA LEU A 131 1.16 12.59 12.99
C LEU A 131 0.39 13.90 13.06
N ASP A 132 0.85 14.87 13.83
CA ASP A 132 0.13 16.12 14.00
C ASP A 132 0.48 17.09 12.87
N SER A 133 1.77 17.27 12.58
CA SER A 133 2.28 18.28 11.66
C SER A 133 2.38 17.86 10.19
N GLY A 134 2.50 16.55 9.93
CA GLY A 134 2.85 16.04 8.61
C GLY A 134 4.36 16.01 8.41
N LEU A 135 4.78 15.38 7.31
CA LEU A 135 6.14 15.48 6.83
C LEU A 135 6.30 16.77 6.05
N ARG A 136 7.45 17.41 6.19
CA ARG A 136 7.84 18.62 5.47
C ARG A 136 8.99 18.28 4.52
N PRO A 137 9.22 19.06 3.46
CA PRO A 137 10.34 18.82 2.55
C PRO A 137 11.73 18.73 3.22
N LYS A 138 11.88 19.33 4.41
CA LYS A 138 13.10 19.29 5.23
C LYS A 138 13.11 18.19 6.30
N SER A 139 12.07 17.36 6.37
CA SER A 139 12.00 16.25 7.31
C SER A 139 13.07 15.21 6.96
N SER A 140 13.92 14.88 7.93
CA SER A 140 14.94 13.85 7.75
C SER A 140 14.28 12.48 7.70
N LEU A 141 14.35 11.83 6.54
CA LEU A 141 13.83 10.49 6.32
C LEU A 141 14.92 9.59 5.72
N PRO A 142 14.95 8.29 6.06
CA PRO A 142 15.74 7.34 5.29
C PRO A 142 15.27 7.33 3.84
N TRP A 143 16.11 6.86 2.92
CA TRP A 143 15.69 6.69 1.53
C TRP A 143 14.44 5.80 1.45
N VAL A 144 13.39 6.29 0.78
CA VAL A 144 12.11 5.60 0.63
C VAL A 144 11.85 5.33 -0.85
N ALA A 145 12.35 4.19 -1.34
CA ALA A 145 12.11 3.78 -2.71
C ALA A 145 10.60 3.66 -2.98
N GLY A 146 10.15 4.26 -4.08
CA GLY A 146 8.74 4.24 -4.49
C GLY A 146 7.87 5.33 -3.88
N SER A 147 8.35 6.17 -2.97
CA SER A 147 7.58 7.36 -2.57
C SER A 147 7.58 8.39 -3.71
N MET A 148 6.42 8.99 -3.99
CA MET A 148 6.26 9.98 -5.06
C MET A 148 6.53 11.40 -4.59
N LEU A 149 6.41 11.67 -3.28
CA LEU A 149 6.52 13.00 -2.70
C LEU A 149 7.74 13.18 -1.79
N SER A 150 8.46 12.10 -1.46
CA SER A 150 9.75 12.19 -0.78
C SER A 150 10.82 12.67 -1.76
N ASN A 151 11.47 13.79 -1.46
CA ASN A 151 12.49 14.38 -2.33
C ASN A 151 13.79 13.55 -2.45
N GLY A 152 13.91 12.41 -1.77
CA GLY A 152 15.08 11.56 -1.85
C GLY A 152 16.34 12.19 -1.25
N VAL A 153 16.83 11.62 -0.15
CA VAL A 153 18.07 12.04 0.56
C VAL A 153 18.10 13.52 0.97
N THR A 154 17.60 13.83 2.18
CA THR A 154 18.18 14.95 2.96
C THR A 154 19.40 14.41 3.69
N GLY A 155 20.56 14.39 3.03
CA GLY A 155 21.81 14.08 3.69
C GLY A 155 22.03 15.08 4.82
N SER A 156 22.29 14.59 6.04
CA SER A 156 22.80 15.45 7.09
C SER A 156 24.18 15.96 6.65
N THR A 157 24.38 17.27 6.65
CA THR A 157 25.68 17.90 6.36
C THR A 157 26.69 17.75 7.50
N ASP A 158 26.39 17.01 8.57
CA ASP A 158 27.35 16.66 9.63
C ASP A 158 28.30 15.55 9.19
N ILE A 159 29.06 15.80 8.12
CA ILE A 159 30.21 14.97 7.73
C ILE A 159 31.48 15.44 8.44
N VAL A 160 31.49 16.66 8.98
CA VAL A 160 32.67 17.24 9.64
C VAL A 160 32.32 17.68 11.05
N ARG A 161 32.84 16.95 12.04
CA ARG A 161 32.91 17.43 13.42
C ARG A 161 34.17 18.31 13.53
N PRO A 162 34.07 19.64 13.69
CA PRO A 162 35.25 20.44 13.97
C PRO A 162 35.82 19.98 15.31
N VAL A 163 37.02 19.41 15.28
CA VAL A 163 37.81 19.22 16.49
C VAL A 163 38.22 20.61 16.93
N ALA A 164 37.69 21.07 18.06
CA ALA A 164 38.24 22.24 18.71
C ALA A 164 39.72 21.94 19.00
N VAL A 165 40.61 22.59 18.26
CA VAL A 165 42.03 22.66 18.61
C VAL A 165 42.11 23.58 19.82
N GLY A 166 41.76 23.03 20.99
CA GLY A 166 42.03 23.62 22.28
C GLY A 166 43.54 23.71 22.45
N GLY A 167 44.03 24.94 22.51
CA GLY A 167 45.45 25.26 22.42
C GLY A 167 46.30 24.74 23.57
N ARG A 168 47.60 24.94 23.40
CA ARG A 168 48.55 25.02 24.51
C ARG A 168 49.62 26.08 24.19
N ARG A 169 49.59 27.11 25.04
CA ARG A 169 50.60 28.13 25.38
C ARG A 169 50.73 29.33 24.44
#